data_AF-A0A454CR08-F1
#
_entry.id   AF-A0A454CR08-F1
#
_cell.length_a   1.000
_cell.length_b   1.000
_cell.length_c   1.000
_cell.angle_alpha   90.00
_cell.angle_beta   90.00
_cell.angle_gamma   90.00
#
_symmetry.space_group_name_H-M   'P 1'
#
loop_
_entity.id
_entity.type
_entity.pdbx_description
1 polymer ?
#
loop_
_entity_poly.entity_id
_entity_poly.type
_entity_poly.pdbx_seq_one_letter_code
_entity_poly.pdbx_strand_id
1 'polypeptide(L)'
;YSLQEFDNEFKLQLSDKKSVCEVLRLTVSGNAQQKLYYLYLAQKELMSVLHQAGYKVGFTIIEQPFMLNFYKAIDEKAYFHSGYCDLNNDGKQTYRGFWNFEMMVKAFNNIDFRHYKRTVSAIRKGKSVERDEHV
;
A
#
# COMPACT_ATOMS: atom_id res chain seq x y z
N TYR A 1 3.88 9.12 18.44
CA TYR A 1 2.52 9.60 18.16
C TYR A 1 1.55 8.45 18.19
N SER A 2 0.45 8.59 18.91
CA SER A 2 -0.69 7.69 18.73
C SER A 2 -1.27 7.84 17.31
N LEU A 3 -1.97 6.83 16.80
CA LEU A 3 -2.66 6.94 15.50
C LEU A 3 -3.62 8.12 15.46
N GLN A 4 -4.27 8.40 16.60
CA GLN A 4 -5.21 9.50 16.75
C GLN A 4 -4.51 10.87 16.68
N GLU A 5 -3.33 11.01 17.30
CA GLU A 5 -2.51 12.23 17.18
C GLU A 5 -2.06 12.46 15.73
N PHE A 6 -1.56 11.42 15.07
CA PHE A 6 -1.17 11.51 13.66
C PHE A 6 -2.35 11.95 12.78
N ASP A 7 -3.53 11.35 12.97
CA ASP A 7 -4.72 11.69 12.19
C ASP A 7 -5.17 13.14 12.41
N ASN A 8 -5.05 13.63 13.63
CA ASN A 8 -5.39 15.00 13.97
C ASN A 8 -4.41 15.98 13.33
N GLU A 9 -3.10 15.75 13.47
CA GLU A 9 -2.08 16.59 12.85
C GLU A 9 -2.17 16.55 11.32
N PHE A 10 -2.29 15.37 10.72
CA PHE A 10 -2.43 15.20 9.28
C PHE A 10 -3.61 15.99 8.72
N LYS A 11 -4.79 15.92 9.37
CA LYS A 11 -5.98 16.68 8.97
C LYS A 11 -5.78 18.19 9.01
N LEU A 12 -5.00 18.70 9.97
CA LEU A 12 -4.70 20.13 10.10
C LEU A 12 -3.72 20.61 9.02
N GLN A 13 -2.82 19.74 8.56
CA GLN A 13 -1.80 20.07 7.55
C GLN A 13 -2.31 19.97 6.10
N LEU A 14 -3.50 19.41 5.87
CA LEU A 14 -4.11 19.35 4.53
C LEU A 14 -4.53 20.74 4.05
N SER A 15 -3.71 21.34 3.18
CA SER A 15 -3.91 22.69 2.64
C SER A 15 -5.09 22.78 1.66
N ASP A 16 -5.30 21.74 0.85
CA ASP A 16 -6.44 21.61 -0.06
C ASP A 16 -7.22 20.33 0.23
N LYS A 17 -8.30 20.47 1.00
CA LYS A 17 -9.15 19.34 1.38
C LYS A 17 -9.93 18.77 0.19
N LYS A 18 -10.03 19.48 -0.94
CA LYS A 18 -10.72 19.01 -2.15
C LYS A 18 -9.85 18.11 -3.02
N SER A 19 -8.53 18.13 -2.81
CA SER A 19 -7.56 17.30 -3.54
C SER A 19 -7.25 15.97 -2.83
N VAL A 20 -8.13 15.48 -1.95
CA VAL A 20 -7.95 14.22 -1.23
C VAL A 20 -8.79 13.14 -1.91
N CYS A 21 -8.16 12.04 -2.32
CA CYS A 21 -8.84 10.84 -2.80
C CYS A 21 -8.77 9.76 -1.72
N GLU A 22 -9.94 9.26 -1.32
CA GLU A 22 -10.05 8.10 -0.44
C GLU A 22 -10.25 6.83 -1.27
N VAL A 23 -9.31 5.89 -1.21
CA VAL A 23 -9.47 4.58 -1.85
C VAL A 23 -10.14 3.64 -0.86
N LEU A 24 -11.47 3.56 -0.95
CA LEU A 24 -12.29 2.65 -0.16
C LEU A 24 -12.24 1.23 -0.76
N ARG A 25 -11.18 0.48 -0.43
CA ARG A 25 -11.04 -0.98 -0.59
C ARG A 25 -10.97 -1.54 -2.02
N LEU A 26 -9.82 -2.10 -2.38
CA LEU A 26 -9.62 -2.88 -3.62
C LEU A 26 -9.79 -4.38 -3.34
N THR A 27 -10.81 -5.01 -3.92
CA THR A 27 -11.08 -6.45 -3.77
C THR A 27 -11.13 -7.12 -5.14
N VAL A 28 -10.60 -8.34 -5.23
CA VAL A 28 -10.58 -9.15 -6.46
C VAL A 28 -11.10 -10.56 -6.21
N SER A 29 -11.75 -11.15 -7.21
CA SER A 29 -12.26 -12.53 -7.18
C SER A 29 -11.47 -13.44 -8.14
N GLY A 30 -11.65 -14.76 -8.00
CA GLY A 30 -10.96 -15.78 -8.81
C GLY A 30 -9.97 -16.64 -8.04
N ASN A 31 -9.21 -17.46 -8.76
CA ASN A 31 -8.16 -18.29 -8.17
C ASN A 31 -6.95 -17.43 -7.73
N ALA A 32 -6.00 -18.01 -6.99
CA ALA A 32 -4.88 -17.27 -6.43
C ALA A 32 -4.04 -16.50 -7.49
N GLN A 33 -3.84 -17.10 -8.67
CA GLN A 33 -3.08 -16.47 -9.75
C GLN A 33 -3.86 -15.34 -10.42
N GLN A 34 -5.16 -15.55 -10.67
CA GLN A 34 -6.06 -14.52 -11.21
C GLN A 34 -6.14 -13.33 -10.26
N LYS A 35 -6.37 -13.57 -8.97
CA LYS A 35 -6.42 -12.51 -7.94
C LYS A 35 -5.14 -11.67 -7.96
N LEU A 36 -3.97 -12.32 -7.98
CA LEU A 36 -2.71 -11.59 -8.00
C LEU A 36 -2.52 -10.77 -9.29
N TYR A 37 -2.94 -11.32 -10.43
CA TYR A 37 -2.87 -10.62 -11.72
C TYR A 37 -3.83 -9.43 -11.79
N TYR A 38 -5.06 -9.59 -11.32
CA TYR A 38 -6.05 -8.52 -11.27
C TYR A 38 -5.64 -7.42 -10.29
N LEU A 39 -5.03 -7.77 -9.14
CA LEU A 39 -4.47 -6.77 -8.24
C LEU A 39 -3.34 -5.98 -8.90
N TYR A 40 -2.44 -6.65 -9.62
CA TYR A 40 -1.38 -5.98 -10.37
C TYR A 40 -1.95 -4.97 -11.37
N LEU A 41 -2.90 -5.39 -12.21
CA LEU A 41 -3.51 -4.51 -13.21
C LEU A 41 -4.29 -3.37 -12.57
N ALA A 42 -5.10 -3.67 -11.54
CA ALA A 42 -5.92 -2.67 -10.88
C ALA A 42 -5.07 -1.62 -10.15
N GLN A 43 -3.99 -2.02 -9.47
CA GLN A 43 -3.06 -1.07 -8.83
C GLN A 43 -2.38 -0.19 -9.87
N LYS A 44 -1.85 -0.80 -10.94
CA LYS A 44 -1.19 -0.08 -12.04
C LYS A 44 -2.11 0.97 -12.66
N GLU A 45 -3.33 0.59 -13.00
CA GLU A 45 -4.29 1.49 -13.64
C GLU A 45 -4.79 2.56 -12.67
N LEU A 46 -5.19 2.17 -11.46
CA LEU A 46 -5.68 3.10 -10.44
C LEU A 46 -4.66 4.19 -10.13
N MET A 47 -3.40 3.81 -9.92
CA MET A 47 -2.34 4.76 -9.61
C MET A 47 -2.05 5.68 -10.81
N SER A 48 -2.09 5.16 -12.03
CA SER A 48 -1.94 5.95 -13.24
C SER A 48 -3.04 7.00 -13.37
N VAL A 49 -4.31 6.61 -13.24
CA VAL A 49 -5.47 7.51 -13.35
C VAL A 49 -5.45 8.57 -12.25
N LEU A 50 -5.18 8.19 -11.00
CA LEU A 50 -5.12 9.14 -9.88
C LEU A 50 -3.95 10.13 -10.03
N HIS A 51 -2.79 9.67 -10.49
CA HIS A 51 -1.66 10.55 -10.78
C HIS A 51 -1.99 11.54 -11.91
N GLN A 52 -2.62 11.08 -13.00
CA GLN A 52 -3.03 11.93 -14.12
C GLN A 52 -4.08 12.98 -13.70
N ALA A 53 -4.96 12.64 -12.76
CA ALA A 53 -5.92 13.56 -12.17
C ALA A 53 -5.29 14.58 -11.19
N GLY A 54 -3.97 14.51 -10.97
CA GLY A 54 -3.23 15.47 -10.13
C GLY A 54 -3.11 15.06 -8.66
N TYR A 55 -3.58 13.87 -8.27
CA TYR A 55 -3.38 13.38 -6.91
C TYR A 55 -1.92 12.97 -6.70
N LYS A 56 -1.35 13.36 -5.55
CA LYS A 56 0.04 13.03 -5.19
C LYS A 56 0.15 11.81 -4.30
N VAL A 57 -0.82 11.63 -3.41
CA VAL A 57 -0.81 10.62 -2.36
C VAL A 57 -2.19 9.95 -2.26
N GLY A 58 -2.21 8.64 -2.03
CA GLY A 58 -3.43 7.88 -1.77
C GLY A 58 -3.39 7.23 -0.39
N PHE A 59 -4.40 7.45 0.44
CA PHE A 59 -4.56 6.69 1.68
C PHE A 59 -5.04 5.27 1.39
N THR A 60 -4.53 4.30 2.15
CA THR A 60 -4.76 2.88 1.89
C THR A 60 -5.00 2.09 3.16
N ILE A 61 -5.86 1.08 3.04
CA ILE A 61 -6.10 0.04 4.04
C ILE A 61 -5.89 -1.30 3.35
N ILE A 62 -4.97 -2.11 3.88
CA ILE A 62 -4.45 -3.31 3.23
C ILE A 62 -4.55 -4.51 4.18
N GLU A 63 -5.39 -5.48 3.83
CA GLU A 63 -5.51 -6.76 4.56
C GLU A 63 -4.50 -7.82 4.06
N GLN A 64 -3.90 -7.59 2.88
CA GLN A 64 -3.00 -8.55 2.24
C GLN A 64 -1.54 -8.08 2.36
N PRO A 65 -0.79 -8.54 3.40
CA PRO A 65 0.53 -8.00 3.72
C PRO A 65 1.56 -8.20 2.61
N PHE A 66 1.38 -9.20 1.73
CA PHE A 66 2.31 -9.44 0.64
C PHE A 66 2.41 -8.26 -0.34
N MET A 67 1.39 -7.41 -0.42
CA MET A 67 1.41 -6.21 -1.28
C MET A 67 2.41 -5.17 -0.74
N LEU A 68 2.59 -5.11 0.57
CA LEU A 68 3.57 -4.21 1.20
C LEU A 68 5.00 -4.55 0.80
N ASN A 69 5.29 -5.83 0.52
CA ASN A 69 6.59 -6.26 0.05
C ASN A 69 6.96 -5.63 -1.29
N PHE A 70 5.97 -5.51 -2.19
CA PHE A 70 6.19 -4.87 -3.47
C PHE A 70 6.51 -3.38 -3.30
N TYR A 71 5.77 -2.68 -2.44
CA TYR A 71 6.01 -1.25 -2.21
C TYR A 71 7.39 -0.99 -1.58
N LYS A 72 7.78 -1.79 -0.58
CA LYS A 72 9.12 -1.71 0.03
C LYS A 72 10.25 -1.95 -0.98
N ALA A 73 10.02 -2.83 -1.96
CA ALA A 73 11.02 -3.13 -2.98
C ALA A 73 11.15 -2.07 -4.08
N ILE A 74 10.21 -1.10 -4.16
CA ILE A 74 10.35 0.05 -5.05
C ILE A 74 11.33 1.05 -4.43
N ASP A 75 10.98 1.55 -3.24
CA ASP A 75 11.72 2.55 -2.47
C ASP A 75 11.04 2.73 -1.10
N GLU A 76 11.76 3.14 -0.07
CA GLU A 76 11.20 3.42 1.26
C GLU A 76 10.15 4.55 1.23
N LYS A 77 10.26 5.48 0.27
CA LYS A 77 9.33 6.61 0.09
C LYS A 77 8.12 6.26 -0.79
N ALA A 78 8.09 5.07 -1.40
CA ALA A 78 6.97 4.65 -2.26
C ALA A 78 5.70 4.38 -1.44
N TYR A 79 5.87 3.91 -0.19
CA TYR A 79 4.77 3.66 0.74
C TYR A 79 5.14 4.06 2.16
N PHE A 80 4.43 5.04 2.70
CA PHE A 80 4.55 5.41 4.10
C PHE A 80 3.60 4.56 4.94
N HIS A 81 4.14 3.78 5.88
CA HIS A 81 3.34 2.99 6.82
C HIS A 81 2.91 3.86 8.01
N SER A 82 1.60 4.04 8.21
CA SER A 82 1.09 4.83 9.33
C SER A 82 0.67 3.98 10.54
N GLY A 83 0.44 2.68 10.36
CA GLY A 83 0.15 1.75 11.45
C GLY A 83 -0.65 0.52 11.03
N TYR A 84 -0.97 -0.35 11.98
CA TYR A 84 -1.71 -1.60 11.74
C TYR A 84 -2.63 -1.95 12.91
N CYS A 85 -3.66 -2.76 12.66
CA CYS A 85 -4.61 -3.23 13.66
C CYS A 85 -5.18 -4.60 13.26
N ASP A 86 -5.38 -5.48 14.24
CA ASP A 86 -6.22 -6.68 14.08
C ASP A 86 -7.68 -6.30 14.29
N LEU A 87 -8.40 -6.08 13.18
CA LEU A 87 -9.77 -5.59 13.22
C LEU A 87 -10.77 -6.66 13.70
N ASN A 88 -10.44 -7.94 13.55
CA ASN A 88 -11.35 -9.05 13.81
C ASN A 88 -10.94 -9.90 15.03
N ASN A 89 -9.84 -9.55 15.69
CA ASN A 89 -9.20 -10.36 16.74
C ASN A 89 -8.91 -11.81 16.28
N ASP A 90 -8.58 -11.99 14.99
CA ASP A 90 -8.31 -13.30 14.39
C ASP A 90 -6.81 -13.54 14.11
N GLY A 91 -5.96 -12.64 14.61
CA GLY A 91 -4.52 -12.62 14.41
C GLY A 91 -4.10 -11.99 13.08
N LYS A 92 -5.02 -11.58 12.20
CA LYS A 92 -4.68 -10.97 10.91
C LYS A 92 -4.58 -9.47 11.01
N GLN A 93 -3.39 -8.96 10.70
CA GLN A 93 -3.13 -7.52 10.71
C GLN A 93 -3.69 -6.86 9.45
N THR A 94 -4.42 -5.76 9.66
CA THR A 94 -4.82 -4.81 8.63
C THR A 94 -3.92 -3.59 8.73
N TYR A 95 -3.27 -3.23 7.63
CA TYR A 95 -2.28 -2.17 7.57
C TYR A 95 -2.89 -0.90 6.99
N ARG A 96 -2.54 0.25 7.54
CA ARG A 96 -2.85 1.56 6.97
C ARG A 96 -1.58 2.31 6.58
N GLY A 97 -1.69 3.14 5.56
CA GLY A 97 -0.58 3.93 5.06
C GLY A 97 -0.92 4.69 3.81
N PHE A 98 0.11 5.21 3.16
CA PHE A 98 -0.02 6.14 2.05
C PHE A 98 0.85 5.74 0.87
N TRP A 99 0.25 5.64 -0.32
CA TRP A 99 0.99 5.52 -1.57
C TRP A 99 1.51 6.88 -2.02
N ASN A 100 2.76 6.92 -2.49
CA ASN A 100 3.26 8.03 -3.30
C ASN A 100 2.98 7.72 -4.79
N PHE A 101 2.03 8.41 -5.40
CA PHE A 101 1.59 8.07 -6.76
C PHE A 101 2.69 8.26 -7.81
N GLU A 102 3.51 9.31 -7.69
CA GLU A 102 4.59 9.56 -8.64
C GLU A 102 5.58 8.39 -8.69
N MET A 103 5.99 7.90 -7.52
CA MET A 103 6.92 6.79 -7.40
C MET A 103 6.30 5.46 -7.85
N MET A 104 5.05 5.23 -7.45
CA MET A 104 4.32 4.02 -7.85
C MET A 104 4.13 3.94 -9.35
N VAL A 105 3.71 5.02 -10.02
CA VAL A 105 3.52 5.05 -11.47
C VAL A 105 4.84 4.78 -12.19
N LYS A 106 5.93 5.42 -11.76
CA LYS A 106 7.28 5.16 -12.30
C LYS A 106 7.66 3.68 -12.17
N ALA A 107 7.41 3.05 -11.02
CA ALA A 107 7.69 1.63 -10.82
C ALA A 107 6.82 0.74 -11.71
N PHE A 108 5.50 0.96 -11.73
CA PHE A 108 4.55 0.15 -12.51
C PHE A 108 4.74 0.27 -14.03
N ASN A 109 5.30 1.38 -14.52
CA ASN A 109 5.66 1.55 -15.92
C ASN A 109 6.89 0.72 -16.33
N ASN A 110 7.78 0.41 -15.37
CA ASN A 110 9.04 -0.28 -15.63
C ASN A 110 9.03 -1.78 -15.28
N ILE A 111 7.91 -2.31 -14.77
CA ILE A 111 7.79 -3.72 -14.39
C ILE A 111 6.68 -4.43 -15.18
N ASP A 112 6.94 -5.70 -15.47
CA ASP A 112 5.92 -6.64 -15.93
C ASP A 112 5.31 -7.43 -14.76
N PHE A 113 4.26 -8.20 -15.05
CA PHE A 113 3.62 -9.05 -14.06
C PHE A 113 4.56 -10.10 -13.46
N ARG A 114 5.53 -10.59 -14.24
CA ARG A 114 6.47 -11.63 -13.78
C ARG A 114 7.39 -11.07 -12.69
N HIS A 115 7.90 -9.85 -12.88
CA HIS A 115 8.68 -9.12 -11.89
C HIS A 115 7.84 -8.84 -10.65
N TYR A 116 6.65 -8.24 -10.82
CA TYR A 116 5.73 -7.98 -9.72
C TYR A 116 5.47 -9.24 -8.87
N LYS A 117 5.13 -10.36 -9.53
CA LYS A 117 4.89 -11.66 -8.87
C LYS A 117 6.10 -12.15 -8.08
N ARG A 118 7.32 -11.98 -8.61
CA ARG A 118 8.55 -12.35 -7.89
C ARG A 118 8.73 -11.49 -6.65
N THR A 119 8.55 -10.18 -6.76
CA THR A 119 8.75 -9.24 -5.66
C THR A 119 7.79 -9.49 -4.50
N VAL A 120 6.49 -9.67 -4.77
CA VAL A 120 5.52 -9.99 -3.71
C VAL A 120 5.78 -11.36 -3.06
N SER A 121 6.41 -12.28 -3.80
CA SER A 121 6.70 -13.64 -3.34
C SER A 121 8.06 -13.79 -2.64
N ALA A 122 8.98 -12.84 -2.83
CA ALA A 122 10.39 -12.96 -2.47
C ALA A 122 10.63 -13.17 -0.96
N ILE A 123 9.75 -12.66 -0.11
CA ILE A 123 9.95 -12.71 1.35
C ILE A 123 9.45 -14.02 1.98
N ARG A 124 8.81 -14.93 1.23
CA ARG A 124 8.54 -16.30 1.75
C ARG A 124 9.82 -17.07 2.14
N LYS A 125 11.01 -16.60 1.73
CA LYS A 125 12.31 -17.18 2.09
C LYS A 125 13.07 -16.42 3.19
N GLY A 126 12.54 -15.32 3.72
CA GLY A 126 13.16 -14.50 4.77
C GLY A 126 12.36 -14.52 6.07
N LYS A 127 12.19 -15.69 6.70
CA LYS A 127 11.83 -15.74 8.12
C LYS A 127 13.07 -15.42 8.95
N SER A 128 13.21 -14.15 9.32
CA SER A 128 13.72 -13.67 10.62
C SER A 128 14.16 -12.21 10.47
N VAL A 129 13.22 -11.26 10.57
CA VAL A 129 13.57 -9.89 10.92
C VAL A 129 12.75 -9.57 12.16
N GLU A 130 13.44 -9.74 13.29
CA GLU A 130 13.42 -8.94 14.50
C GLU A 130 12.06 -8.40 14.96
N ARG A 131 11.70 -8.84 16.17
CA ARG A 131 10.87 -8.05 17.07
C ARG A 131 11.63 -6.76 17.34
N ASP A 132 11.27 -5.67 16.68
CA ASP A 132 11.50 -4.35 17.26
C ASP A 132 10.50 -4.20 18.41
N GLU A 133 10.94 -4.69 19.57
CA GLU A 133 10.68 -4.02 20.83
C GLU A 133 11.11 -2.57 20.65
N HIS A 134 10.24 -1.59 20.91
CA HIS A 134 10.58 -0.35 21.59
C HIS A 134 9.30 0.14 22.27
N VAL A 135 9.27 -0.11 23.58
CA VAL A 135 8.54 0.66 24.60
C VAL A 135 9.16 2.05 24.69
#